data_AF-A0A8T3Z5U5-F1
#
_entry.id   AF-A0A8T3Z5U5-F1
#
_cell.length_a   1.000
_cell.length_b   1.000
_cell.length_c   1.000
_cell.angle_alpha   90.00
_cell.angle_beta   90.00
_cell.angle_gamma   90.00
#
_symmetry.space_group_name_H-M   'P 1'
#
loop_
_entity.id
_entity.type
_entity.pdbx_description
1 polymer ?
#
loop_
_entity_poly.entity_id
_entity_poly.type
_entity_poly.pdbx_seq_one_letter_code
_entity_poly.pdbx_strand_id
1 'polypeptide(L)'
;MLSIKIESKIIIQKKNRIIGINIFQSNDTTGDYIQIADLHIHSKYSRATSPSTDIKTLAAGAHIKGIDILGTGDFTHPLWFDELRNTLVDADGIYEYDNIKFIPSTEVSLIYRKDGKTRKIHHVILAPDLDIVAQINEYFKRHGRVDYDGRPIFGIPSEEVVYNLRQISDQIEVIPAHAWTPWFGIFGSMSGFDSLQECFGDQTKYIHAIETGLSSSPAMNWRIPELDTITLVSNSDAHSAEPWRIGREANMFDLKHVDYKHVIEAIRTRKNFLGTIEVDPAYGKYHFDGHRNCNIVLDPQESNKKKNICPKCGTMLTIGVLHRIEELAQRPEGFVLPDAAPFKKIIPFRKRLIIIGYISRHFP
;
A
#
# COMPACT_ATOMS: atom_id res chain seq x y z
N MET A 1 -12.75 -13.97 -24.50
CA MET A 1 -12.11 -12.64 -24.52
C MET A 1 -13.20 -11.57 -24.39
N LEU A 2 -13.64 -11.24 -23.17
CA LEU A 2 -14.36 -10.00 -22.94
C LEU A 2 -13.32 -8.89 -22.86
N SER A 3 -13.31 -7.99 -23.86
CA SER A 3 -12.50 -6.78 -23.78
C SER A 3 -13.24 -5.77 -22.89
N ILE A 4 -12.85 -5.64 -21.63
CA ILE A 4 -13.35 -4.58 -20.76
C ILE A 4 -12.78 -3.25 -21.28
N LYS A 5 -13.59 -2.50 -22.03
CA LYS A 5 -13.28 -1.10 -22.39
C LYS A 5 -13.64 -0.22 -21.20
N ILE A 6 -12.64 0.16 -20.40
CA ILE A 6 -12.79 1.19 -19.37
C ILE A 6 -12.55 2.54 -20.05
N GLU A 7 -13.63 3.27 -20.34
CA GLU A 7 -13.56 4.63 -20.90
C GLU A 7 -13.51 5.66 -19.78
N SER A 8 -12.47 6.51 -19.77
CA SER A 8 -12.40 7.67 -18.90
C SER A 8 -13.40 8.74 -19.39
N LYS A 9 -14.63 8.78 -18.86
CA LYS A 9 -15.56 9.89 -19.15
C LYS A 9 -15.35 11.04 -18.15
N ILE A 10 -14.85 12.17 -18.64
CA ILE A 10 -14.86 13.43 -17.89
C ILE A 10 -16.29 13.99 -17.95
N ILE A 11 -17.10 13.76 -16.92
CA ILE A 11 -18.42 14.39 -16.80
C ILE A 11 -18.23 15.77 -16.14
N ILE A 12 -18.09 16.83 -16.94
CA ILE A 12 -18.20 18.21 -16.46
C ILE A 12 -19.68 18.62 -16.60
N GLN A 13 -20.49 18.45 -15.55
CA GLN A 13 -21.84 19.02 -15.56
C GLN A 13 -21.83 20.43 -14.98
N LYS A 14 -22.32 21.39 -15.79
CA LYS A 14 -22.57 22.79 -15.41
C LYS A 14 -23.62 22.88 -14.29
N LYS A 15 -23.38 23.80 -13.35
CA LYS A 15 -24.22 24.29 -12.22
C LYS A 15 -23.96 23.63 -10.85
N ASN A 16 -23.02 24.22 -10.11
CA ASN A 16 -22.91 24.29 -8.63
C ASN A 16 -23.08 23.00 -7.80
N ARG A 17 -22.85 21.82 -8.35
CA ARG A 17 -22.59 20.59 -7.58
C ARG A 17 -21.36 19.89 -8.16
N ILE A 18 -20.33 19.74 -7.35
CA ILE A 18 -19.17 18.90 -7.68
C ILE A 18 -19.62 17.46 -7.43
N ILE A 19 -19.86 16.73 -8.51
CA ILE A 19 -19.99 15.26 -8.46
C ILE A 19 -18.59 14.75 -8.80
N GLY A 20 -18.02 13.88 -7.96
CA GLY A 20 -16.68 13.33 -8.14
C GLY A 20 -16.46 12.77 -9.55
N ILE A 21 -15.21 12.80 -10.03
CA ILE A 21 -14.87 12.18 -11.31
C ILE A 21 -14.94 10.67 -11.08
N ASN A 22 -16.02 10.04 -11.51
CA ASN A 22 -16.16 8.59 -11.47
C ASN A 22 -15.31 8.00 -12.62
N ILE A 23 -14.04 7.70 -12.33
CA ILE A 23 -13.03 7.30 -13.32
C ILE A 23 -13.26 5.86 -13.82
N PHE A 24 -14.17 5.11 -13.18
CA PHE A 24 -14.37 3.68 -13.40
C PHE A 24 -15.86 3.34 -13.50
N GLN A 25 -16.55 3.85 -14.51
CA GLN A 25 -17.82 3.22 -14.92
C GLN A 25 -17.51 2.10 -15.91
N SER A 26 -17.91 0.87 -15.57
CA SER A 26 -18.04 -0.20 -16.53
C SER A 26 -19.12 0.22 -17.54
N ASN A 27 -18.81 0.14 -18.84
CA ASN A 27 -19.81 0.31 -19.90
C ASN A 27 -20.72 -0.93 -20.04
N ASP A 28 -20.70 -1.85 -19.06
CA ASP A 28 -21.46 -3.08 -19.11
C ASP A 28 -22.85 -2.84 -18.52
N THR A 29 -23.86 -3.16 -19.31
CA THR A 29 -25.28 -3.04 -18.94
C THR A 29 -25.72 -4.04 -17.86
N THR A 30 -24.77 -4.68 -17.16
CA THR A 30 -25.00 -5.67 -16.10
C THR A 30 -24.97 -5.10 -14.68
N GLY A 31 -24.51 -3.86 -14.49
CA GLY A 31 -24.52 -3.22 -13.17
C GLY A 31 -23.39 -3.64 -12.23
N ASP A 32 -22.34 -4.29 -12.74
CA ASP A 32 -21.17 -4.67 -11.94
C ASP A 32 -20.27 -3.44 -11.70
N TYR A 33 -20.25 -2.96 -10.46
CA TYR A 33 -19.48 -1.80 -10.01
C TYR A 33 -18.09 -2.26 -9.58
N ILE A 34 -17.02 -1.66 -10.09
CA ILE A 34 -15.64 -1.92 -9.64
C ILE A 34 -15.44 -1.21 -8.30
N GLN A 35 -14.92 -1.90 -7.29
CA GLN A 35 -14.56 -1.27 -6.00
C GLN A 35 -13.11 -0.80 -6.04
N ILE A 36 -12.88 0.43 -5.60
CA ILE A 36 -11.55 1.00 -5.43
C ILE A 36 -11.21 1.05 -3.95
N ALA A 37 -10.10 0.41 -3.56
CA ALA A 37 -9.68 0.35 -2.18
C ALA A 37 -8.29 0.95 -1.94
N ASP A 38 -8.16 1.75 -0.90
CA ASP A 38 -6.88 2.23 -0.37
C ASP A 38 -6.75 1.76 1.08
N LEU A 39 -5.97 0.69 1.30
CA LEU A 39 -5.99 -0.09 2.53
C LEU A 39 -4.92 0.34 3.55
N HIS A 40 -4.03 1.26 3.17
CA HIS A 40 -2.94 1.74 4.01
C HIS A 40 -2.92 3.26 4.07
N ILE A 41 -3.38 3.77 5.20
CA ILE A 41 -3.39 5.20 5.56
C ILE A 41 -3.01 5.35 7.03
N HIS A 42 -2.82 6.60 7.45
CA HIS A 42 -2.57 6.95 8.84
C HIS A 42 -3.59 7.92 9.40
N SER A 43 -3.89 7.77 10.69
CA SER A 43 -4.73 8.65 11.49
C SER A 43 -3.96 9.85 12.04
N LYS A 44 -4.68 10.79 12.62
CA LYS A 44 -4.13 11.94 13.37
C LYS A 44 -3.17 11.57 14.52
N TYR A 45 -3.11 10.30 14.93
CA TYR A 45 -2.21 9.82 15.98
C TYR A 45 -0.84 9.36 15.48
N SER A 46 -0.65 9.21 14.17
CA SER A 46 0.65 8.93 13.57
C SER A 46 1.53 10.17 13.45
N ARG A 47 2.84 10.01 13.61
CA ARG A 47 3.81 11.09 13.37
C ARG A 47 3.74 11.60 11.93
N ALA A 48 3.89 12.92 11.78
CA ALA A 48 3.87 13.62 10.50
C ALA A 48 2.56 13.46 9.69
N THR A 49 1.47 13.05 10.36
CA THR A 49 0.12 13.04 9.80
C THR A 49 -0.63 14.32 10.16
N SER A 50 -1.50 14.80 9.27
CA SER A 50 -2.34 15.96 9.54
C SER A 50 -3.21 15.73 10.79
N PRO A 51 -3.31 16.69 11.72
CA PRO A 51 -4.13 16.54 12.93
C PRO A 51 -5.63 16.46 12.61
N SER A 52 -6.03 16.82 11.40
CA SER A 52 -7.42 16.73 10.92
C SER A 52 -7.79 15.36 10.39
N THR A 53 -6.89 14.38 10.38
CA THR A 53 -7.12 13.04 9.79
C THR A 53 -7.94 12.16 10.75
N ASP A 54 -9.22 12.47 10.87
CA ASP A 54 -10.24 11.73 11.62
C ASP A 54 -11.18 10.97 10.67
N ILE A 55 -12.07 10.11 11.18
CA ILE A 55 -12.94 9.27 10.32
C ILE A 55 -13.82 10.11 9.39
N LYS A 56 -14.30 11.25 9.87
CA LYS A 56 -15.15 12.14 9.08
C LYS A 56 -14.41 12.74 7.90
N THR A 57 -13.21 13.27 8.12
CA THR A 57 -12.42 13.87 7.04
C THR A 57 -11.89 12.81 6.08
N LEU A 58 -11.50 11.64 6.59
CA LEU A 58 -11.11 10.49 5.76
C LEU A 58 -12.23 10.09 4.81
N ALA A 59 -13.46 9.90 5.32
CA ALA A 59 -14.62 9.58 4.48
C ALA A 59 -14.90 10.69 3.45
N ALA A 60 -14.84 11.96 3.83
CA ALA A 60 -15.00 13.07 2.89
C ALA A 60 -13.93 13.08 1.79
N GLY A 61 -12.67 12.83 2.14
CA GLY A 61 -11.56 12.70 1.20
C GLY A 61 -11.75 11.53 0.23
N ALA A 62 -12.19 10.38 0.75
CA ALA A 62 -12.54 9.18 -0.01
C ALA A 62 -13.64 9.47 -1.03
N HIS A 63 -14.74 10.10 -0.60
CA HIS A 63 -15.86 10.51 -1.45
C HIS A 63 -15.43 11.39 -2.61
N ILE A 64 -14.65 12.44 -2.32
CA ILE A 64 -14.18 13.36 -3.36
C ILE A 64 -13.26 12.64 -4.35
N LYS A 65 -12.44 11.71 -3.85
CA LYS A 65 -11.50 10.93 -4.65
C LYS A 65 -12.17 9.84 -5.49
N GLY A 66 -13.29 9.29 -5.01
CA GLY A 66 -13.92 8.09 -5.55
C GLY A 66 -13.29 6.80 -5.02
N ILE A 67 -12.96 6.75 -3.72
CA ILE A 67 -12.53 5.51 -3.04
C ILE A 67 -13.74 4.90 -2.35
N ASP A 68 -14.02 3.63 -2.63
CA ASP A 68 -15.17 2.90 -2.09
C ASP A 68 -14.85 2.25 -0.74
N ILE A 69 -13.61 1.78 -0.58
CA ILE A 69 -13.13 1.07 0.61
C ILE A 69 -11.83 1.72 1.12
N LEU A 70 -11.81 2.11 2.38
CA LEU A 70 -10.61 2.62 3.05
C LEU A 70 -10.14 1.68 4.14
N GLY A 71 -8.82 1.56 4.29
CA GLY A 71 -8.25 1.11 5.55
C GLY A 71 -8.53 2.13 6.66
N THR A 72 -8.75 1.71 7.90
CA THR A 72 -8.89 2.66 9.02
C THR A 72 -7.57 3.34 9.38
N GLY A 73 -6.44 2.65 9.15
CA GLY A 73 -5.14 3.00 9.71
C GLY A 73 -5.11 2.85 11.24
N ASP A 74 -3.90 2.70 11.79
CA ASP A 74 -3.55 2.95 13.19
C ASP A 74 -4.45 2.32 14.29
N PHE A 75 -5.17 1.22 14.03
CA PHE A 75 -6.11 0.65 15.01
C PHE A 75 -5.46 0.22 16.33
N THR A 76 -4.12 0.13 16.39
CA THR A 76 -3.37 -0.16 17.62
C THR A 76 -3.39 0.98 18.60
N HIS A 77 -3.57 2.22 18.13
CA HIS A 77 -3.58 3.38 19.00
C HIS A 77 -4.89 3.42 19.81
N PRO A 78 -4.86 3.42 21.15
CA PRO A 78 -6.04 3.23 21.98
C PRO A 78 -7.12 4.30 21.76
N LEU A 79 -6.72 5.57 21.66
CA LEU A 79 -7.67 6.65 21.39
C LEU A 79 -8.26 6.59 19.98
N TRP A 80 -7.52 6.05 19.02
CA TRP A 80 -8.04 5.85 17.67
C TRP A 80 -9.01 4.68 17.63
N PHE A 81 -8.66 3.56 18.27
CA PHE A 81 -9.53 2.41 18.40
C PHE A 81 -10.86 2.76 19.10
N ASP A 82 -10.83 3.62 20.12
CA ASP A 82 -12.04 4.17 20.74
C ASP A 82 -12.87 4.99 19.76
N GLU A 83 -12.24 5.82 18.93
CA GLU A 83 -12.93 6.56 17.87
C GLU A 83 -13.57 5.62 16.84
N LEU A 84 -12.86 4.57 16.39
CA LEU A 84 -13.38 3.56 15.47
C LEU A 84 -14.65 2.91 16.04
N ARG A 85 -14.60 2.42 17.28
CA ARG A 85 -15.73 1.75 17.95
C ARG A 85 -16.96 2.66 18.12
N ASN A 86 -16.74 3.95 18.32
CA ASN A 86 -17.82 4.90 18.56
C ASN A 86 -18.41 5.50 17.28
N THR A 87 -17.67 5.43 16.16
CA THR A 87 -18.00 6.17 14.93
C THR A 87 -18.42 5.26 13.79
N LEU A 88 -17.79 4.09 13.67
CA LEU A 88 -18.05 3.14 12.60
C LEU A 88 -19.24 2.23 12.93
N VAL A 89 -20.08 1.97 11.92
CA VAL A 89 -21.20 1.04 12.03
C VAL A 89 -20.85 -0.22 11.25
N ASP A 90 -21.07 -1.40 11.86
CA ASP A 90 -20.92 -2.67 11.16
C ASP A 90 -22.03 -2.83 10.10
N ALA A 91 -21.64 -3.14 8.88
CA ALA A 91 -22.47 -3.31 7.70
C ALA A 91 -22.15 -4.65 7.01
N ASP A 92 -22.35 -5.75 7.73
CA ASP A 92 -22.21 -7.14 7.24
C ASP A 92 -20.76 -7.55 6.95
N GLY A 93 -19.89 -7.42 7.96
CA GLY A 93 -18.48 -7.82 7.85
C GLY A 93 -17.59 -6.79 7.16
N ILE A 94 -18.07 -5.56 7.05
CA ILE A 94 -17.29 -4.36 6.73
C ILE A 94 -17.89 -3.18 7.50
N TYR A 95 -17.07 -2.18 7.84
CA TYR A 95 -17.55 -1.01 8.57
C TYR A 95 -17.97 0.11 7.63
N GLU A 96 -18.83 1.02 8.08
CA GLU A 96 -19.28 2.14 7.27
C GLU A 96 -19.32 3.46 8.06
N TYR A 97 -18.97 4.55 7.37
CA TYR A 97 -19.27 5.92 7.78
C TYR A 97 -19.60 6.77 6.55
N ASP A 98 -20.75 7.44 6.56
CA ASP A 98 -21.23 8.31 5.47
C ASP A 98 -21.14 7.65 4.08
N ASN A 99 -21.57 6.39 3.94
CA ASN A 99 -21.48 5.58 2.70
C ASN A 99 -20.06 5.23 2.22
N ILE A 100 -19.01 5.51 3.00
CA ILE A 100 -17.66 4.99 2.75
C ILE A 100 -17.45 3.75 3.59
N LYS A 101 -16.97 2.69 2.97
CA LYS A 101 -16.67 1.43 3.66
C LYS A 101 -15.27 1.45 4.23
N PHE A 102 -15.09 0.82 5.38
CA PHE A 102 -13.84 0.74 6.11
C PHE A 102 -13.48 -0.69 6.46
N ILE A 103 -12.21 -1.05 6.23
CA ILE A 103 -11.59 -2.27 6.75
C ILE A 103 -10.64 -1.86 7.88
N PRO A 104 -10.73 -2.48 9.08
CA PRO A 104 -9.78 -2.24 10.14
C PRO A 104 -8.36 -2.56 9.65
N SER A 105 -7.51 -1.54 9.59
CA SER A 105 -6.10 -1.67 9.23
C SER A 105 -5.18 -0.93 10.20
N THR A 106 -3.93 -1.39 10.30
CA THR A 106 -2.85 -0.69 11.01
C THR A 106 -1.53 -0.96 10.30
N GLU A 107 -0.51 -0.15 10.58
CA GLU A 107 0.88 -0.44 10.23
C GLU A 107 1.69 -0.56 11.52
N VAL A 108 2.52 -1.60 11.63
CA VAL A 108 3.49 -1.75 12.73
C VAL A 108 4.91 -1.70 12.21
N SER A 109 5.82 -1.11 12.98
CA SER A 109 7.25 -1.05 12.65
C SER A 109 8.04 -2.07 13.47
N LEU A 110 8.59 -3.09 12.83
CA LEU A 110 9.38 -4.12 13.49
C LEU A 110 10.87 -3.80 13.35
N ILE A 111 11.55 -3.58 14.48
CA ILE A 111 12.99 -3.27 14.55
C ILE A 111 13.68 -4.30 15.43
N TYR A 112 14.38 -5.25 14.80
CA TYR A 112 14.99 -6.39 15.48
C TYR A 112 16.33 -6.78 14.84
N ARG A 113 17.14 -7.59 15.52
CA ARG A 113 18.38 -8.13 14.93
C ARG A 113 18.11 -9.52 14.34
N LYS A 114 18.55 -9.75 13.12
CA LYS A 114 18.52 -11.05 12.44
C LYS A 114 19.69 -11.14 11.45
N ASP A 115 20.39 -12.28 11.44
CA ASP A 115 21.57 -12.53 10.61
C ASP A 115 22.67 -11.47 10.75
N GLY A 116 22.94 -11.06 12.00
CA GLY A 116 23.95 -10.06 12.32
C GLY A 116 23.57 -8.61 12.00
N LYS A 117 22.51 -8.36 11.23
CA LYS A 117 22.04 -7.03 10.82
C LYS A 117 20.87 -6.55 11.69
N THR A 118 20.72 -5.23 11.82
CA THR A 118 19.48 -4.63 12.35
C THR A 118 18.49 -4.51 11.20
N ARG A 119 17.38 -5.23 11.29
CA ARG A 119 16.27 -5.20 10.35
C ARG A 119 15.24 -4.19 10.83
N LYS A 120 14.61 -3.53 9.87
CA LYS A 120 13.55 -2.55 10.10
C LYS A 120 12.53 -2.76 9.00
N ILE A 121 11.38 -3.30 9.37
CA ILE A 121 10.36 -3.75 8.41
C ILE A 121 9.00 -3.30 8.89
N HIS A 122 8.26 -2.64 8.03
CA HIS A 122 6.88 -2.30 8.29
C HIS A 122 5.94 -3.36 7.71
N HIS A 123 4.87 -3.65 8.44
CA HIS A 123 3.78 -4.51 7.97
C HIS A 123 2.46 -3.81 8.16
N VAL A 124 1.66 -3.77 7.10
CA VAL A 124 0.22 -3.49 7.18
C VAL A 124 -0.48 -4.75 7.67
N ILE A 125 -1.40 -4.59 8.61
CA ILE A 125 -2.23 -5.67 9.15
C ILE A 125 -3.69 -5.30 8.90
N LEU A 126 -4.42 -6.18 8.23
CA LEU A 126 -5.87 -6.09 8.04
C LEU A 126 -6.56 -7.09 8.97
N ALA A 127 -7.65 -6.66 9.60
CA ALA A 127 -8.41 -7.48 10.53
C ALA A 127 -9.90 -7.53 10.13
N PRO A 128 -10.58 -8.68 10.34
CA PRO A 128 -11.96 -8.88 9.90
C PRO A 128 -12.98 -8.02 10.64
N ASP A 129 -12.74 -7.75 11.92
CA ASP A 129 -13.67 -7.05 12.79
C ASP A 129 -12.93 -6.41 13.99
N LEU A 130 -13.62 -5.53 14.72
CA LEU A 130 -13.06 -4.81 15.86
C LEU A 130 -12.84 -5.70 17.09
N ASP A 131 -13.45 -6.89 17.18
CA ASP A 131 -13.19 -7.85 18.27
C ASP A 131 -11.85 -8.56 18.06
N ILE A 132 -11.54 -8.94 16.82
CA ILE A 132 -10.22 -9.43 16.43
C ILE A 132 -9.18 -8.31 16.59
N VAL A 133 -9.49 -7.05 16.23
CA VAL A 133 -8.60 -5.91 16.51
C VAL A 133 -8.30 -5.79 18.00
N ALA A 134 -9.29 -5.95 18.89
CA ALA A 134 -9.05 -5.92 20.33
C ALA A 134 -8.03 -7.00 20.76
N GLN A 135 -8.14 -8.22 20.22
CA GLN A 135 -7.18 -9.31 20.49
C GLN A 135 -5.77 -9.00 19.94
N ILE A 136 -5.68 -8.43 18.73
CA ILE A 136 -4.41 -7.97 18.14
C ILE A 136 -3.77 -6.90 19.04
N ASN A 137 -4.56 -5.95 19.52
CA ASN A 137 -4.11 -4.89 20.40
C ASN A 137 -3.60 -5.43 21.74
N GLU A 138 -4.27 -6.42 22.33
CA GLU A 138 -3.79 -7.11 23.54
C GLU A 138 -2.50 -7.91 23.29
N TYR A 139 -2.31 -8.49 22.11
CA TYR A 139 -1.03 -9.08 21.73
C TYR A 139 0.09 -8.03 21.68
N PHE A 140 -0.11 -6.91 20.97
CA PHE A 140 0.93 -5.89 20.84
C PHE A 140 1.24 -5.14 22.14
N LYS A 141 0.23 -4.88 22.99
CA LYS A 141 0.42 -4.27 24.33
C LYS A 141 1.34 -5.09 25.23
N ARG A 142 1.38 -6.42 25.07
CA ARG A 142 2.30 -7.31 25.80
C ARG A 142 3.76 -7.16 25.38
N HIS A 143 4.02 -6.57 24.21
CA HIS A 143 5.36 -6.44 23.63
C HIS A 143 5.89 -5.01 23.60
N GLY A 144 5.04 -4.00 23.84
CA GLY A 144 5.47 -2.61 23.82
C GLY A 144 4.33 -1.61 23.98
N ARG A 145 4.68 -0.33 23.88
CA ARG A 145 3.73 0.77 23.94
C ARG A 145 3.00 0.95 22.61
N VAL A 146 1.70 1.22 22.69
CA VAL A 146 0.82 1.47 21.54
C VAL A 146 0.19 2.87 21.56
N ASP A 147 0.46 3.65 22.61
CA ASP A 147 -0.22 4.90 22.94
C ASP A 147 0.57 6.17 22.58
N TYR A 148 1.70 6.05 21.89
CA TYR A 148 2.60 7.17 21.59
C TYR A 148 2.64 7.58 20.11
N ASP A 149 2.20 6.69 19.21
CA ASP A 149 2.22 6.85 17.75
C ASP A 149 1.18 5.89 17.16
N GLY A 150 0.54 6.30 16.07
CA GLY A 150 -0.36 5.44 15.29
C GLY A 150 0.35 4.24 14.66
N ARG A 151 1.66 4.34 14.41
CA ARG A 151 2.55 3.24 14.05
C ARG A 151 3.50 2.89 15.21
N PRO A 152 3.11 1.96 16.09
CA PRO A 152 3.97 1.52 17.16
C PRO A 152 5.17 0.71 16.65
N ILE A 153 6.27 0.75 17.41
CA ILE A 153 7.52 0.06 17.11
C ILE A 153 7.70 -1.11 18.07
N PHE A 154 8.03 -2.28 17.54
CA PHE A 154 8.30 -3.48 18.33
C PHE A 154 9.61 -4.16 17.97
N GLY A 155 10.21 -4.84 18.94
CA GLY A 155 11.42 -5.66 18.78
C GLY A 155 11.15 -7.09 18.34
N ILE A 156 10.02 -7.37 17.70
CA ILE A 156 9.56 -8.72 17.38
C ILE A 156 9.99 -9.07 15.93
N PRO A 157 10.58 -10.25 15.68
CA PRO A 157 10.83 -10.74 14.33
C PRO A 157 9.56 -10.83 13.48
N SER A 158 9.69 -10.62 12.17
CA SER A 158 8.54 -10.61 11.25
C SER A 158 7.83 -11.96 11.18
N GLU A 159 8.57 -13.07 11.20
CA GLU A 159 7.97 -14.41 11.25
C GLU A 159 7.14 -14.64 12.52
N GLU A 160 7.57 -14.10 13.67
CA GLU A 160 6.87 -14.28 14.94
C GLU A 160 5.55 -13.51 14.96
N VAL A 161 5.52 -12.30 14.39
CA VAL A 161 4.28 -11.52 14.26
C VAL A 161 3.28 -12.28 13.40
N VAL A 162 3.68 -12.77 12.23
CA VAL A 162 2.78 -13.56 11.36
C VAL A 162 2.27 -14.81 12.08
N TYR A 163 3.16 -15.56 12.73
CA TYR A 163 2.79 -16.76 13.47
C TYR A 163 1.75 -16.48 14.57
N ASN A 164 1.98 -15.46 15.40
CA ASN A 164 1.11 -15.13 16.53
C ASN A 164 -0.23 -14.55 16.07
N LEU A 165 -0.24 -13.67 15.08
CA LEU A 165 -1.49 -13.12 14.54
C LEU A 165 -2.35 -14.23 13.93
N ARG A 166 -1.75 -15.21 13.26
CA ARG A 166 -2.47 -16.39 12.75
C ARG A 166 -3.10 -17.24 13.85
N GLN A 167 -2.56 -17.24 15.08
CA GLN A 167 -3.19 -17.91 16.22
C GLN A 167 -4.44 -17.17 16.74
N ILE A 168 -4.52 -15.86 16.50
CA ILE A 168 -5.69 -15.05 16.85
C ILE A 168 -6.81 -15.30 15.83
N SER A 169 -6.48 -15.21 14.53
CA SER A 169 -7.42 -15.51 13.45
C SER A 169 -6.67 -15.79 12.16
N ASP A 170 -7.14 -16.79 11.41
CA ASP A 170 -6.63 -17.11 10.08
C ASP A 170 -7.11 -16.13 8.99
N GLN A 171 -8.05 -15.25 9.34
CA GLN A 171 -8.56 -14.19 8.48
C GLN A 171 -7.75 -12.89 8.57
N ILE A 172 -6.83 -12.76 9.54
CA ILE A 172 -5.89 -11.63 9.58
C ILE A 172 -4.96 -11.72 8.37
N GLU A 173 -4.79 -10.60 7.66
CA GLU A 173 -3.85 -10.48 6.54
C GLU A 173 -2.68 -9.61 6.95
N VAL A 174 -1.46 -10.09 6.71
CA VAL A 174 -0.22 -9.35 6.95
C VAL A 174 0.45 -9.08 5.61
N ILE A 175 0.66 -7.80 5.31
CA ILE A 175 1.19 -7.33 4.03
C ILE A 175 2.47 -6.53 4.33
N PRO A 176 3.65 -6.95 3.85
CA PRO A 176 4.85 -6.11 3.90
C PRO A 176 4.58 -4.76 3.23
N ALA A 177 4.70 -3.70 4.02
CA ALA A 177 4.39 -2.34 3.59
C ALA A 177 5.51 -1.80 2.68
N HIS A 178 5.14 -0.97 1.70
CA HIS A 178 6.03 -0.23 0.79
C HIS A 178 7.39 -0.91 0.57
N ALA A 179 7.33 -2.11 -0.02
CA ALA A 179 8.31 -3.19 0.08
C ALA A 179 9.77 -2.81 -0.18
N TRP A 180 10.01 -1.73 -0.93
CA TRP A 180 11.34 -1.34 -1.37
C TRP A 180 11.91 -0.12 -0.65
N THR A 181 11.16 0.54 0.24
CA THR A 181 11.69 1.75 0.89
C THR A 181 12.98 1.43 1.63
N PRO A 182 14.07 2.21 1.46
CA PRO A 182 15.41 1.73 1.82
C PRO A 182 15.57 1.29 3.30
N TRP A 183 14.87 1.94 4.22
CA TRP A 183 15.00 1.70 5.67
C TRP A 183 13.86 0.92 6.32
N PHE A 184 12.72 0.72 5.66
CA PHE A 184 11.54 0.14 6.31
C PHE A 184 10.78 -0.86 5.44
N GLY A 185 11.15 -0.97 4.16
CA GLY A 185 10.62 -1.99 3.27
C GLY A 185 11.34 -3.33 3.45
N ILE A 186 10.61 -4.41 3.22
CA ILE A 186 11.13 -5.78 3.33
C ILE A 186 12.34 -6.04 2.43
N PHE A 187 12.42 -5.42 1.25
CA PHE A 187 13.54 -5.49 0.31
C PHE A 187 14.41 -4.23 0.31
N GLY A 188 14.24 -3.33 1.28
CA GLY A 188 14.96 -2.06 1.36
C GLY A 188 16.49 -2.23 1.39
N SER A 189 17.20 -1.40 0.64
CA SER A 189 18.66 -1.47 0.45
C SER A 189 19.49 -1.28 1.73
N MET A 190 18.92 -0.69 2.80
CA MET A 190 19.64 -0.41 4.05
C MET A 190 19.38 -1.42 5.15
N SER A 191 18.16 -1.94 5.26
CA SER A 191 17.73 -2.79 6.38
C SER A 191 16.80 -3.95 6.02
N GLY A 192 16.41 -4.05 4.74
CA GLY A 192 15.59 -5.15 4.23
C GLY A 192 16.41 -6.42 3.99
N PHE A 193 15.72 -7.47 3.58
CA PHE A 193 16.21 -8.80 3.20
C PHE A 193 16.37 -8.92 1.68
N ASP A 194 16.94 -10.04 1.24
CA ASP A 194 17.11 -10.35 -0.19
C ASP A 194 16.00 -11.30 -0.70
N SER A 195 15.21 -11.89 0.19
CA SER A 195 14.04 -12.75 -0.13
C SER A 195 12.95 -12.70 0.94
N LEU A 196 11.72 -13.11 0.60
CA LEU A 196 10.65 -13.30 1.58
C LEU A 196 10.99 -14.43 2.55
N GLN A 197 11.62 -15.51 2.04
CA GLN A 197 12.02 -16.65 2.86
C GLN A 197 13.01 -16.28 3.97
N GLU A 198 13.97 -15.39 3.71
CA GLU A 198 14.88 -14.88 4.75
C GLU A 198 14.12 -14.11 5.84
N CYS A 199 13.13 -13.31 5.45
CA CYS A 199 12.34 -12.50 6.37
C CYS A 199 11.42 -13.39 7.23
N PHE A 200 10.63 -14.26 6.61
CA PHE A 200 9.49 -14.93 7.24
C PHE A 200 9.70 -16.43 7.53
N GLY A 201 10.75 -17.06 7.00
CA GLY A 201 10.98 -18.50 7.17
C GLY A 201 9.75 -19.32 6.75
N ASP A 202 9.34 -20.26 7.59
CA ASP A 202 8.17 -21.11 7.35
C ASP A 202 6.83 -20.36 7.26
N GLN A 203 6.78 -19.11 7.74
CA GLN A 203 5.59 -18.27 7.68
C GLN A 203 5.40 -17.59 6.32
N THR A 204 6.38 -17.70 5.40
CA THR A 204 6.29 -17.15 4.03
C THR A 204 5.03 -17.61 3.31
N LYS A 205 4.57 -18.84 3.55
CA LYS A 205 3.34 -19.41 2.98
C LYS A 205 2.05 -18.67 3.36
N TYR A 206 2.10 -17.76 4.34
CA TYR A 206 0.98 -16.92 4.77
C TYR A 206 1.09 -15.47 4.28
N ILE A 207 2.13 -15.14 3.52
CA ILE A 207 2.28 -13.85 2.87
C ILE A 207 1.71 -13.99 1.47
N HIS A 208 0.51 -13.46 1.25
CA HIS A 208 -0.17 -13.55 -0.04
C HIS A 208 -0.05 -12.27 -0.86
N ALA A 209 0.32 -11.16 -0.23
CA ALA A 209 0.47 -9.88 -0.88
C ALA A 209 1.65 -9.09 -0.34
N ILE A 210 2.18 -8.19 -1.17
CA ILE A 210 3.12 -7.15 -0.77
C ILE A 210 2.63 -5.81 -1.30
N GLU A 211 2.88 -4.74 -0.55
CA GLU A 211 2.61 -3.38 -1.01
C GLU A 211 3.81 -2.84 -1.79
N THR A 212 3.62 -2.50 -3.06
CA THR A 212 4.69 -2.01 -3.95
C THR A 212 5.27 -0.68 -3.46
N GLY A 213 4.38 0.21 -3.01
CA GLY A 213 4.68 1.57 -2.54
C GLY A 213 5.15 2.52 -3.65
N LEU A 214 5.02 3.82 -3.37
CA LEU A 214 5.19 4.95 -4.29
C LEU A 214 6.49 5.04 -5.09
N SER A 215 7.51 4.26 -4.74
CA SER A 215 8.84 4.28 -5.38
C SER A 215 9.10 3.08 -6.28
N SER A 216 8.14 2.15 -6.38
CA SER A 216 8.18 1.01 -7.29
C SER A 216 6.88 0.90 -8.08
N SER A 217 6.83 -0.02 -9.06
CA SER A 217 5.61 -0.34 -9.80
C SER A 217 5.48 -1.86 -9.97
N PRO A 218 4.29 -2.38 -10.33
CA PRO A 218 4.13 -3.80 -10.61
C PRO A 218 5.12 -4.30 -11.66
N ALA A 219 5.36 -3.53 -12.73
CA ALA A 219 6.34 -3.89 -13.77
C ALA A 219 7.77 -4.05 -13.25
N MET A 220 8.18 -3.26 -12.25
CA MET A 220 9.49 -3.41 -11.63
C MET A 220 9.55 -4.69 -10.78
N ASN A 221 8.45 -5.03 -10.09
CA ASN A 221 8.35 -6.21 -9.24
C ASN A 221 8.22 -7.52 -10.03
N TRP A 222 7.64 -7.50 -11.25
CA TRP A 222 7.61 -8.67 -12.14
C TRP A 222 9.00 -9.18 -12.52
N ARG A 223 10.06 -8.42 -12.22
CA ARG A 223 11.44 -8.85 -12.43
C ARG A 223 11.97 -9.81 -11.36
N ILE A 224 11.18 -10.05 -10.30
CA ILE A 224 11.52 -10.88 -9.14
C ILE A 224 10.65 -12.15 -9.16
N PRO A 225 11.19 -13.32 -9.55
CA PRO A 225 10.40 -14.55 -9.66
C PRO A 225 9.72 -14.99 -8.35
N GLU A 226 10.31 -14.71 -7.18
CA GLU A 226 9.70 -15.02 -5.88
C GLU A 226 8.34 -14.33 -5.68
N LEU A 227 8.08 -13.23 -6.39
CA LEU A 227 6.83 -12.46 -6.30
C LEU A 227 5.76 -12.93 -7.29
N ASP A 228 6.02 -13.92 -8.15
CA ASP A 228 5.08 -14.38 -9.18
C ASP A 228 3.76 -14.89 -8.62
N THR A 229 3.76 -15.42 -7.39
CA THR A 229 2.56 -15.92 -6.70
C THR A 229 2.02 -14.94 -5.66
N ILE A 230 2.70 -13.81 -5.43
CA ILE A 230 2.32 -12.77 -4.48
C ILE A 230 1.50 -11.67 -5.16
N THR A 231 0.34 -11.34 -4.60
CA THR A 231 -0.47 -10.22 -5.10
C THR A 231 0.23 -8.90 -4.82
N LEU A 232 0.46 -8.13 -5.88
CA LEU A 232 1.04 -6.80 -5.77
C LEU A 232 -0.09 -5.81 -5.50
N VAL A 233 -0.22 -5.39 -4.24
CA VAL A 233 -1.17 -4.35 -3.83
C VAL A 233 -0.48 -2.99 -3.85
N SER A 234 -1.27 -1.93 -4.00
CA SER A 234 -0.78 -0.56 -4.02
C SER A 234 -1.71 0.33 -3.21
N ASN A 235 -1.16 1.08 -2.26
CA ASN A 235 -1.90 1.89 -1.31
C ASN A 235 -1.20 3.22 -1.10
N SER A 236 -1.93 4.22 -0.64
CA SER A 236 -1.44 5.58 -0.65
C SER A 236 -0.40 5.88 0.43
N ASP A 237 -0.38 5.17 1.56
CA ASP A 237 0.35 5.60 2.76
C ASP A 237 0.02 7.07 3.09
N ALA A 238 -1.28 7.39 3.09
CA ALA A 238 -1.76 8.75 3.23
C ALA A 238 -1.59 9.26 4.67
N HIS A 239 -0.89 10.38 4.78
CA HIS A 239 -0.70 11.15 6.01
C HIS A 239 -1.59 12.43 6.05
N SER A 240 -2.60 12.52 5.19
CA SER A 240 -3.66 13.53 5.28
C SER A 240 -4.88 13.10 4.46
N ALA A 241 -6.07 13.53 4.86
CA ALA A 241 -7.32 13.25 4.17
C ALA A 241 -7.53 14.02 2.85
N GLU A 242 -6.46 14.61 2.30
CA GLU A 242 -6.56 15.41 1.07
C GLU A 242 -6.73 14.49 -0.14
N PRO A 243 -7.62 14.78 -1.12
CA PRO A 243 -7.88 13.91 -2.26
C PRO A 243 -6.67 13.64 -3.20
N TRP A 244 -5.61 14.46 -3.14
CA TRP A 244 -4.35 14.18 -3.85
C TRP A 244 -3.37 13.31 -3.05
N ARG A 245 -3.71 12.94 -1.81
CA ARG A 245 -2.98 12.00 -0.95
C ARG A 245 -3.73 10.67 -0.88
N ILE A 246 -4.96 10.66 -0.39
CA ILE A 246 -5.81 9.46 -0.37
C ILE A 246 -5.96 8.93 -1.80
N GLY A 247 -5.82 7.62 -1.97
CA GLY A 247 -5.99 6.96 -3.25
C GLY A 247 -5.05 7.47 -4.35
N ARG A 248 -3.90 8.06 -4.00
CA ARG A 248 -2.83 8.32 -4.99
C ARG A 248 -2.31 7.00 -5.56
N GLU A 249 -2.37 5.96 -4.75
CA GLU A 249 -2.23 4.55 -5.09
C GLU A 249 -3.43 3.81 -4.48
N ALA A 250 -3.95 2.82 -5.18
CA ALA A 250 -5.13 2.06 -4.77
C ALA A 250 -5.23 0.72 -5.51
N ASN A 251 -6.18 -0.10 -5.08
CA ASN A 251 -6.46 -1.43 -5.62
C ASN A 251 -7.85 -1.45 -6.26
N MET A 252 -8.04 -2.24 -7.31
CA MET A 252 -9.33 -2.40 -8.00
C MET A 252 -9.83 -3.83 -7.81
N PHE A 253 -11.10 -3.96 -7.44
CA PHE A 253 -11.75 -5.25 -7.23
C PHE A 253 -13.06 -5.36 -8.02
N ASP A 254 -13.42 -6.59 -8.36
CA ASP A 254 -14.71 -6.97 -8.94
C ASP A 254 -15.51 -7.80 -7.94
N LEU A 255 -16.10 -7.15 -6.94
CA LEU A 255 -16.80 -7.82 -5.85
C LEU A 255 -18.31 -7.74 -6.04
N LYS A 256 -18.96 -8.91 -6.08
CA LYS A 256 -20.42 -9.01 -6.03
C LYS A 256 -20.98 -8.62 -4.66
N HIS A 257 -20.22 -8.93 -3.61
CA HIS A 257 -20.51 -8.61 -2.22
C HIS A 257 -19.30 -7.87 -1.65
N VAL A 258 -19.53 -6.65 -1.16
CA VAL A 258 -18.45 -5.80 -0.64
C VAL A 258 -18.35 -6.00 0.88
N ASP A 259 -17.62 -7.03 1.28
CA ASP A 259 -17.29 -7.36 2.67
C ASP A 259 -15.79 -7.67 2.83
N TYR A 260 -15.31 -7.77 4.07
CA TYR A 260 -13.91 -8.08 4.35
C TYR A 260 -13.46 -9.40 3.73
N LYS A 261 -14.30 -10.44 3.81
CA LYS A 261 -13.96 -11.79 3.37
C LYS A 261 -13.66 -11.81 1.87
N HIS A 262 -14.48 -11.18 1.05
CA HIS A 262 -14.29 -11.15 -0.40
C HIS A 262 -13.08 -10.29 -0.80
N VAL A 263 -12.78 -9.21 -0.06
CA VAL A 263 -11.53 -8.44 -0.26
C VAL A 263 -10.31 -9.30 0.02
N ILE A 264 -10.28 -10.00 1.16
CA ILE A 264 -9.15 -10.86 1.52
C ILE A 264 -9.03 -12.07 0.59
N GLU A 265 -10.14 -12.70 0.21
CA GLU A 265 -10.12 -13.79 -0.78
C GLU A 265 -9.53 -13.32 -2.11
N ALA A 266 -9.90 -12.11 -2.56
CA ALA A 266 -9.35 -11.54 -3.78
C ALA A 266 -7.85 -11.26 -3.68
N ILE A 267 -7.39 -10.73 -2.54
CA ILE A 267 -5.96 -10.52 -2.28
C ILE A 267 -5.22 -11.86 -2.25
N ARG A 268 -5.75 -12.88 -1.55
CA ARG A 268 -5.09 -14.18 -1.37
C ARG A 268 -5.03 -15.03 -2.63
N THR A 269 -6.06 -14.95 -3.47
CA THR A 269 -6.23 -15.86 -4.62
C THR A 269 -6.06 -15.17 -5.97
N ARG A 270 -6.01 -13.83 -5.99
CA ARG A 270 -6.07 -12.96 -7.19
C ARG A 270 -7.35 -13.05 -8.00
N LYS A 271 -8.32 -13.89 -7.61
CA LYS A 271 -9.64 -13.89 -8.23
C LYS A 271 -10.34 -12.61 -7.84
N ASN A 272 -10.97 -11.93 -8.79
CA ASN A 272 -11.62 -10.64 -8.58
C ASN A 272 -10.67 -9.48 -8.21
N PHE A 273 -9.35 -9.69 -8.19
CA PHE A 273 -8.37 -8.61 -8.08
C PHE A 273 -8.05 -8.10 -9.49
N LEU A 274 -8.62 -6.94 -9.85
CA LEU A 274 -8.52 -6.39 -11.19
C LEU A 274 -7.19 -5.68 -11.46
N GLY A 275 -6.40 -5.42 -10.42
CA GLY A 275 -5.12 -4.72 -10.54
C GLY A 275 -5.04 -3.47 -9.68
N THR A 276 -4.04 -2.62 -9.96
CA THR A 276 -3.74 -1.44 -9.14
C THR A 276 -3.83 -0.13 -9.90
N ILE A 277 -4.01 0.95 -9.14
CA ILE A 277 -3.85 2.34 -9.56
C ILE A 277 -2.52 2.80 -8.95
N GLU A 278 -1.62 3.31 -9.78
CA GLU A 278 -0.24 3.60 -9.43
C GLU A 278 0.09 5.06 -9.74
N VAL A 279 1.01 5.66 -9.00
CA VAL A 279 1.70 6.87 -9.48
C VAL A 279 2.90 6.49 -10.36
N ASP A 280 3.51 7.47 -11.01
CA ASP A 280 4.84 7.23 -11.58
C ASP A 280 5.84 7.00 -10.43
N PRO A 281 6.62 5.89 -10.41
CA PRO A 281 7.57 5.62 -9.34
C PRO A 281 8.58 6.75 -9.09
N ALA A 282 8.92 7.56 -10.10
CA ALA A 282 9.80 8.72 -9.95
C ALA A 282 9.19 9.83 -9.07
N TYR A 283 7.87 9.78 -8.80
CA TYR A 283 7.21 10.57 -7.77
C TYR A 283 7.72 10.22 -6.35
N GLY A 284 8.10 8.97 -6.15
CA GLY A 284 8.63 8.43 -4.91
C GLY A 284 9.97 9.08 -4.54
N LYS A 285 10.07 9.52 -3.28
CA LYS A 285 11.26 10.20 -2.74
C LYS A 285 12.56 9.38 -2.89
N TYR A 286 12.46 8.06 -2.93
CA TYR A 286 13.59 7.14 -2.92
C TYR A 286 13.69 6.31 -4.19
N HIS A 287 13.05 6.72 -5.29
CA HIS A 287 13.09 5.95 -6.52
C HIS A 287 14.52 5.81 -7.07
N PHE A 288 15.20 6.94 -7.25
CA PHE A 288 16.58 7.03 -7.71
C PHE A 288 17.58 7.08 -6.55
N ASP A 289 18.84 6.77 -6.85
CA ASP A 289 19.93 6.96 -5.91
C ASP A 289 20.14 8.45 -5.65
N GLY A 290 20.58 8.81 -4.45
CA GLY A 290 20.80 10.22 -4.19
C GLY A 290 21.52 10.55 -2.90
N HIS A 291 21.88 11.83 -2.82
CA HIS A 291 22.39 12.44 -1.59
C HIS A 291 21.66 13.75 -1.36
N ARG A 292 20.68 13.70 -0.46
CA ARG A 292 19.77 14.81 -0.15
C ARG A 292 20.48 16.11 0.20
N ASN A 293 21.51 16.05 1.06
CA ASN A 293 22.24 17.25 1.50
C ASN A 293 22.98 17.93 0.33
N CYS A 294 23.35 17.17 -0.69
CA CYS A 294 24.01 17.67 -1.89
C CYS A 294 23.05 17.95 -3.05
N ASN A 295 21.76 17.64 -2.90
CA ASN A 295 20.74 17.66 -3.96
C ASN A 295 21.16 16.86 -5.21
N ILE A 296 21.76 15.68 -4.99
CA ILE A 296 22.15 14.76 -6.06
C ILE A 296 21.07 13.69 -6.21
N VAL A 297 20.69 13.44 -7.46
CA VAL A 297 19.83 12.34 -7.91
C VAL A 297 20.51 11.70 -9.10
N LEU A 298 20.67 10.38 -9.08
CA LEU A 298 21.36 9.62 -10.12
C LEU A 298 20.58 8.34 -10.44
N ASP A 299 20.55 8.00 -11.72
CA ASP A 299 20.12 6.68 -12.17
C ASP A 299 21.12 5.60 -11.67
N PRO A 300 20.68 4.36 -11.37
CA PRO A 300 21.57 3.31 -10.89
C PRO A 300 22.80 3.09 -11.77
N GLN A 301 22.65 3.17 -13.11
CA GLN A 301 23.78 3.03 -14.02
C GLN A 301 24.83 4.12 -13.83
N GLU A 302 24.39 5.35 -13.50
CA GLU A 302 25.27 6.47 -13.25
C GLU A 302 25.95 6.40 -11.88
N SER A 303 25.23 5.93 -10.87
CA SER A 303 25.77 5.70 -9.52
C SER A 303 26.82 4.61 -9.51
N ASN A 304 26.56 3.51 -10.22
CA ASN A 304 27.49 2.38 -10.35
C ASN A 304 28.82 2.81 -10.99
N LYS A 305 28.79 3.64 -12.04
CA LYS A 305 30.00 4.23 -12.64
C LYS A 305 30.79 5.08 -11.64
N LYS A 306 30.11 5.67 -10.65
CA LYS A 306 30.69 6.50 -9.58
C LYS A 306 30.92 5.71 -8.28
N LYS A 307 30.83 4.37 -8.32
CA LYS A 307 31.00 3.48 -7.15
C LYS A 307 30.10 3.86 -5.97
N ASN A 308 28.90 4.36 -6.26
CA ASN A 308 27.91 4.83 -5.27
C ASN A 308 28.42 5.96 -4.37
N ILE A 309 29.38 6.75 -4.84
CA ILE A 309 29.93 7.91 -4.13
C ILE A 309 29.33 9.20 -4.69
N CYS A 310 28.92 10.09 -3.79
CA CYS A 310 28.40 11.40 -4.14
C CYS A 310 29.49 12.25 -4.83
N PRO A 311 29.29 12.71 -6.07
CA PRO A 311 30.30 13.46 -6.82
C PRO A 311 30.61 14.84 -6.21
N LYS A 312 29.75 15.35 -5.32
CA LYS A 312 29.90 16.68 -4.71
C LYS A 312 30.71 16.67 -3.42
N CYS A 313 30.61 15.63 -2.61
CA CYS A 313 31.16 15.63 -1.24
C CYS A 313 31.90 14.34 -0.86
N GLY A 314 31.93 13.33 -1.73
CA GLY A 314 32.66 12.08 -1.48
C GLY A 314 32.01 11.11 -0.50
N THR A 315 30.84 11.42 0.07
CA THR A 315 30.11 10.48 0.94
C THR A 315 29.30 9.48 0.12
N MET A 316 28.92 8.35 0.74
CA MET A 316 28.05 7.35 0.09
C MET A 316 26.69 7.95 -0.28
N LEU A 317 26.17 7.51 -1.43
CA LEU A 317 24.79 7.75 -1.84
C LEU A 317 23.84 6.89 -0.99
N THR A 318 22.61 7.37 -0.80
CA THR A 318 21.49 6.51 -0.47
C THR A 318 21.10 5.75 -1.73
N ILE A 319 21.15 4.42 -1.67
CA ILE A 319 20.73 3.55 -2.76
C ILE A 319 19.19 3.55 -2.82
N GLY A 320 18.66 3.94 -3.97
CA GLY A 320 17.24 4.04 -4.27
C GLY A 320 16.60 2.70 -4.61
N VAL A 321 15.29 2.74 -4.79
CA VAL A 321 14.44 1.57 -5.08
C VAL A 321 14.75 0.96 -6.42
N LEU A 322 14.96 1.76 -7.47
CA LEU A 322 15.26 1.23 -8.80
C LEU A 322 16.55 0.42 -8.78
N HIS A 323 17.61 0.95 -8.16
CA HIS A 323 18.88 0.26 -8.00
C HIS A 323 18.69 -1.05 -7.22
N ARG A 324 17.98 -0.99 -6.10
CA ARG A 324 17.75 -2.17 -5.27
C ARG A 324 16.95 -3.26 -5.97
N ILE A 325 15.99 -2.89 -6.81
CA ILE A 325 15.28 -3.84 -7.67
C ILE A 325 16.23 -4.43 -8.72
N GLU A 326 17.09 -3.63 -9.34
CA GLU A 326 18.09 -4.14 -10.29
C GLU A 326 19.06 -5.14 -9.65
N GLU A 327 19.46 -4.94 -8.40
CA GLU A 327 20.31 -5.88 -7.65
C GLU A 327 19.65 -7.25 -7.46
N LEU A 328 18.34 -7.28 -7.18
CA LEU A 328 17.59 -8.52 -6.93
C LEU A 328 16.91 -9.10 -8.18
N ALA A 329 16.84 -8.33 -9.27
CA ALA A 329 16.17 -8.72 -10.50
C ALA A 329 16.82 -9.95 -11.15
N GLN A 330 16.00 -10.94 -11.48
CA GLN A 330 16.40 -12.12 -12.25
C GLN A 330 15.82 -12.11 -13.67
N ARG A 331 15.11 -11.04 -14.03
CA ARG A 331 14.53 -10.82 -15.35
C ARG A 331 14.84 -9.42 -15.86
N PRO A 332 14.92 -9.24 -17.19
CA PRO A 332 15.25 -7.96 -17.79
C PRO A 332 14.17 -6.91 -17.49
N GLU A 333 14.56 -5.64 -17.59
CA GLU A 333 13.61 -4.54 -17.62
C GLU A 333 12.61 -4.73 -18.78
N GLY A 334 11.35 -4.35 -18.55
CA GLY A 334 10.28 -4.52 -19.54
C GLY A 334 9.69 -5.93 -19.61
N PHE A 335 10.18 -6.89 -18.80
CA PHE A 335 9.51 -8.19 -18.66
C PHE A 335 8.06 -8.01 -18.20
N VAL A 336 7.13 -8.69 -18.88
CA VAL A 336 5.71 -8.74 -18.51
C VAL A 336 5.38 -10.16 -18.09
N LEU A 337 4.90 -10.31 -16.85
CA LEU A 337 4.45 -11.60 -16.35
C LEU A 337 3.13 -11.99 -17.06
N PRO A 338 3.02 -13.18 -17.68
CA PRO A 338 1.88 -13.54 -18.54
C PRO A 338 0.50 -13.36 -17.90
N ASP A 339 0.37 -13.69 -16.61
CA ASP A 339 -0.89 -13.61 -15.85
C ASP A 339 -0.87 -12.49 -14.81
N ALA A 340 -0.04 -11.46 -15.00
CA ALA A 340 -0.02 -10.33 -14.08
C ALA A 340 -1.35 -9.58 -14.07
N ALA A 341 -1.80 -9.22 -12.87
CA ALA A 341 -2.83 -8.21 -12.73
C ALA A 341 -2.34 -6.90 -13.37
N PRO A 342 -3.17 -6.24 -14.18
CA PRO A 342 -2.78 -5.00 -14.84
C PRO A 342 -2.63 -3.86 -13.82
N PHE A 343 -2.07 -2.74 -14.24
CA PHE A 343 -2.02 -1.54 -13.43
C PHE A 343 -2.25 -0.29 -14.28
N LYS A 344 -2.74 0.78 -13.64
CA LYS A 344 -3.03 2.06 -14.29
C LYS A 344 -2.24 3.18 -13.64
N LYS A 345 -1.41 3.87 -14.41
CA LYS A 345 -0.68 5.04 -13.92
C LYS A 345 -1.58 6.28 -13.92
N ILE A 346 -1.53 7.05 -12.83
CA ILE A 346 -2.20 8.35 -12.68
C ILE A 346 -1.19 9.43 -12.28
N ILE A 347 -1.54 10.68 -12.56
CA ILE A 347 -0.77 11.85 -12.13
C ILE A 347 -1.52 12.54 -10.98
N PRO A 348 -0.96 12.58 -9.75
CA PRO A 348 -1.59 13.30 -8.65
C PRO A 348 -1.52 14.83 -8.87
N PHE A 349 -2.61 15.44 -9.34
CA PHE A 349 -2.63 16.89 -9.58
C PHE A 349 -3.14 17.68 -8.36
N ARG A 350 -2.28 18.58 -7.83
CA ARG A 350 -2.43 19.27 -6.53
C ARG A 350 -3.47 20.40 -6.48
N LYS A 351 -4.01 20.88 -7.62
CA LYS A 351 -4.88 22.07 -7.64
C LYS A 351 -6.26 21.92 -8.31
N ARG A 352 -6.45 20.93 -9.18
CA ARG A 352 -7.72 20.57 -9.86
C ARG A 352 -7.59 19.14 -10.36
N LEU A 353 -8.43 18.21 -9.90
CA LEU A 353 -8.42 16.83 -10.41
C LEU A 353 -8.52 16.85 -11.95
N ILE A 354 -7.46 16.45 -12.64
CA ILE A 354 -7.54 15.95 -14.02
C ILE A 354 -6.77 14.64 -14.00
N ILE A 355 -7.49 13.52 -13.99
CA ILE A 355 -6.91 12.21 -14.24
C ILE A 355 -6.86 12.05 -15.75
N ILE A 356 -5.68 12.26 -16.32
CA ILE A 356 -5.39 11.84 -17.69
C ILE A 356 -4.91 10.40 -17.57
N GLY A 357 -5.82 9.44 -17.71
CA GLY A 357 -5.44 8.03 -17.81
C GLY A 357 -4.75 7.78 -19.13
N TYR A 358 -3.45 7.48 -19.12
CA TYR A 358 -2.75 6.92 -20.27
C TYR A 358 -2.85 5.40 -20.17
N ILE A 359 -3.62 4.77 -21.06
CA ILE A 359 -3.54 3.32 -21.23
C ILE A 359 -2.23 3.05 -21.97
N SER A 360 -1.17 2.65 -21.28
CA SER A 360 -0.01 2.10 -21.95
C SER A 360 -0.40 0.74 -22.53
N ARG A 361 -0.85 0.71 -23.79
CA ARG A 361 -0.82 -0.49 -24.60
C ARG A 361 0.59 -0.57 -25.18
N HIS A 362 1.49 -1.25 -24.49
CA HIS A 362 2.65 -1.82 -25.17
C HIS A 362 2.23 -3.22 -25.62
N PHE A 363 1.72 -3.29 -26.84
CA PHE A 363 1.75 -4.51 -27.65
C PHE A 363 2.88 -4.32 -28.68
N PRO A 364 3.56 -5.41 -29.09
CA PRO A 364 4.90 -5.40 -29.68
C PRO A 364 5.10 -4.47 -30.88
#